data_AF-A0A968BPW9-F1
#
_entry.id   AF-A0A968BPW9-F1
#
_cell.length_a   1.000
_cell.length_b   1.000
_cell.length_c   1.000
_cell.angle_alpha   90.00
_cell.angle_beta   90.00
_cell.angle_gamma   90.00
#
_symmetry.space_group_name_H-M   'P 1'
#
loop_
_entity.id
_entity.type
_entity.pdbx_description
1 polymer ?
#
loop_
_entity_poly.entity_id
_entity_poly.type
_entity_poly.pdbx_seq_one_letter_code
_entity_poly.pdbx_strand_id
1 'polypeptide(L)'
;FDFDSLLFTLNFQMWADEAYRRDISRVMQIAQQRDVGTMVIKTWARGPWGEKEQSYHTWYEPFDDPEMVEQALRFNLSQPITGVINAGDARLLPMILDAAERFRPMDDAEQAAMLARARECEPLPY
;
A
#
# COMPACT_ATOMS: atom_id res chain seq x y z
N PHE A 1 -4.62 -12.48 23.55
CA PHE A 1 -5.67 -11.65 22.95
C PHE A 1 -6.16 -12.36 21.71
N ASP A 2 -7.47 -12.35 21.52
CA ASP A 2 -8.14 -12.88 20.34
C ASP A 2 -8.53 -11.66 19.51
N PHE A 3 -7.75 -11.35 18.47
CA PHE A 3 -7.94 -10.13 17.68
C PHE A 3 -8.71 -10.48 16.42
N ASP A 4 -9.77 -9.73 16.10
CA ASP A 4 -10.49 -9.90 14.84
C ASP A 4 -9.70 -9.36 13.63
N SER A 5 -8.89 -8.31 13.86
CA SER A 5 -8.07 -7.72 12.81
C SER A 5 -6.83 -6.99 13.31
N LEU A 6 -5.87 -6.80 12.40
CA LEU A 6 -4.69 -5.97 12.54
C LEU A 6 -4.71 -4.86 11.47
N LEU A 7 -4.26 -3.66 11.86
CA LEU A 7 -4.02 -2.55 10.96
C LEU A 7 -2.54 -2.17 11.00
N PHE A 8 -1.87 -2.17 9.86
CA PHE A 8 -0.45 -1.79 9.78
C PHE A 8 -0.13 -1.03 8.49
N THR A 9 1.03 -0.37 8.45
CA THR A 9 1.51 0.30 7.22
C THR A 9 2.03 -0.75 6.27
N LEU A 10 1.74 -0.65 4.97
CA LEU A 10 2.36 -1.46 3.91
C LEU A 10 2.26 -0.71 2.58
N ASN A 11 3.37 -0.61 1.86
CA ASN A 11 3.41 -0.25 0.45
C ASN A 11 4.68 -0.84 -0.19
N PHE A 12 4.79 -0.78 -1.51
CA PHE A 12 5.95 -1.32 -2.25
C PHE A 12 7.29 -0.68 -1.87
N GLN A 13 7.30 0.58 -1.42
CA GLN A 13 8.52 1.26 -0.98
C GLN A 13 9.04 0.64 0.33
N MET A 14 8.15 0.40 1.29
CA MET A 14 8.48 -0.29 2.53
C MET A 14 8.87 -1.75 2.25
N TRP A 15 8.16 -2.43 1.34
CA TRP A 15 8.45 -3.80 0.95
C TRP A 15 9.83 -3.98 0.29
N ALA A 16 10.38 -2.93 -0.29
CA ALA A 16 11.73 -2.95 -0.85
C ALA A 16 12.83 -3.05 0.24
N ASP A 17 12.53 -2.69 1.49
CA ASP A 17 13.41 -2.96 2.63
C ASP A 17 13.29 -4.44 3.04
N GLU A 18 14.41 -5.17 2.96
CA GLU A 18 14.43 -6.61 3.22
C GLU A 18 14.09 -6.97 4.68
N ALA A 19 14.51 -6.14 5.63
CA ALA A 19 14.27 -6.40 7.05
C ALA A 19 12.79 -6.18 7.38
N TYR A 20 12.22 -5.07 6.92
CA TYR A 20 10.80 -4.79 7.06
C TYR A 20 9.96 -5.87 6.35
N ARG A 21 10.28 -6.23 5.10
CA ARG A 21 9.58 -7.28 4.35
C ARG A 21 9.59 -8.61 5.10
N ARG A 22 10.74 -9.03 5.63
CA ARG A 22 10.86 -10.26 6.41
C ARG A 22 9.95 -10.24 7.63
N ASP A 23 9.96 -9.13 8.38
CA ASP A 23 9.24 -9.04 9.65
C ASP A 23 7.72 -8.93 9.42
N ILE A 24 7.28 -8.11 8.45
CA ILE A 24 5.85 -7.99 8.12
C ILE A 24 5.30 -9.26 7.46
N SER A 25 6.09 -9.98 6.66
CA SER A 25 5.69 -11.27 6.09
C SER A 25 5.38 -12.28 7.20
N ARG A 26 6.16 -12.29 8.28
CA ARG A 26 5.90 -13.13 9.45
C ARG A 26 4.59 -12.74 10.14
N VAL A 27 4.30 -11.44 10.28
CA VAL A 27 3.03 -10.95 10.85
C VAL A 27 1.85 -11.42 10.01
N MET A 28 1.90 -11.25 8.68
CA MET A 28 0.81 -11.67 7.79
C MET A 28 0.60 -13.19 7.80
N GLN A 29 1.68 -13.99 7.82
CA GLN A 29 1.59 -15.44 7.94
C GLN A 29 0.91 -15.87 9.25
N ILE A 30 1.27 -15.26 10.38
CA ILE A 30 0.65 -15.56 11.68
C ILE A 30 -0.82 -15.14 11.69
N ALA A 31 -1.15 -13.97 11.12
CA ALA A 31 -2.52 -13.50 11.03
C ALA A 31 -3.39 -14.48 10.20
N GLN A 32 -2.90 -14.92 9.04
CA GLN A 32 -3.57 -15.92 8.21
C GLN A 32 -3.77 -17.25 8.95
N GLN A 33 -2.75 -17.75 9.67
CA GLN A 33 -2.85 -19.00 10.44
C GLN A 33 -3.88 -18.92 11.58
N ARG A 34 -4.17 -17.72 12.06
CA ARG A 34 -5.08 -17.47 13.18
C ARG A 34 -6.44 -16.93 12.75
N ASP A 35 -6.72 -16.89 11.45
CA ASP A 35 -7.96 -16.32 10.89
C ASP A 35 -8.21 -14.86 11.31
N VAL A 36 -7.13 -14.06 11.35
CA VAL A 36 -7.18 -12.64 11.72
C VAL A 36 -7.11 -11.78 10.46
N GLY A 37 -8.08 -10.88 10.31
CA GLY A 37 -8.11 -9.93 9.20
C GLY A 37 -6.91 -8.98 9.20
N THR A 38 -6.38 -8.63 8.04
CA THR A 38 -5.24 -7.72 7.91
C THR A 38 -5.59 -6.58 6.96
N MET A 39 -5.66 -5.38 7.51
CA MET A 39 -5.89 -4.16 6.76
C MET A 39 -4.60 -3.36 6.71
N VAL A 40 -4.34 -2.72 5.56
CA VAL A 40 -3.13 -1.90 5.42
C VAL A 40 -3.44 -0.45 5.10
N ILE A 41 -2.63 0.44 5.67
CA ILE A 41 -2.60 1.87 5.39
C ILE A 41 -1.32 2.24 4.63
N LYS A 42 -1.34 3.40 3.98
CA LYS A 42 -0.22 4.01 3.24
C LYS A 42 0.11 3.38 1.87
N THR A 43 -0.79 2.57 1.31
CA THR A 43 -0.70 2.06 -0.08
C THR A 43 -0.46 3.17 -1.09
N TRP A 44 -1.14 4.31 -0.91
CA TRP A 44 -1.19 5.40 -1.87
C TRP A 44 -0.07 6.43 -1.70
N ALA A 45 0.89 6.19 -0.81
CA ALA A 45 1.89 7.19 -0.48
C ALA A 45 2.98 7.29 -1.54
N ARG A 46 3.20 8.49 -2.08
CA ARG A 46 4.36 8.83 -2.91
C ARG A 46 5.53 9.34 -2.07
N GLY A 47 5.23 10.11 -1.02
CA GLY A 47 6.23 10.66 -0.11
C GLY A 47 5.68 11.76 0.80
N PRO A 48 6.52 12.46 1.57
CA PRO A 48 6.10 13.60 2.36
C PRO A 48 5.73 14.79 1.47
N TRP A 49 4.81 15.64 1.92
CA TRP A 49 4.49 16.89 1.21
C TRP A 49 5.68 17.85 1.12
N GLY A 50 6.57 17.86 2.13
CA GLY A 50 7.66 18.83 2.21
C GLY A 50 7.13 20.27 2.17
N GLU A 51 7.74 21.11 1.32
CA GLU A 51 7.32 22.50 1.09
C GLU A 51 6.31 22.66 -0.05
N LYS A 52 5.82 21.55 -0.64
CA LYS A 52 4.85 21.58 -1.74
C LYS A 52 3.48 22.07 -1.24
N GLU A 53 2.71 22.68 -2.15
CA GLU A 53 1.30 22.98 -1.89
C GLU A 53 0.50 21.68 -1.74
N GLN A 54 -0.26 21.56 -0.64
CA GLN A 54 -1.06 20.36 -0.38
C GLN A 54 -2.34 20.38 -1.21
N SER A 55 -2.33 19.67 -2.34
CA SER A 55 -3.49 19.51 -3.21
C SER A 55 -4.54 18.55 -2.64
N TYR A 56 -4.16 17.67 -1.71
CA TYR A 56 -5.03 16.71 -1.02
C TYR A 56 -4.97 16.84 0.51
N HIS A 57 -6.01 16.39 1.21
CA HIS A 57 -6.09 16.40 2.68
C HIS A 57 -5.34 15.24 3.35
N THR A 58 -4.60 14.46 2.58
CA THR A 58 -3.79 13.34 3.05
C THR A 58 -2.58 13.84 3.83
N TRP A 59 -2.13 13.08 4.82
CA TRP A 59 -0.91 13.41 5.59
C TRP A 59 0.39 13.31 4.76
N TYR A 60 0.34 12.60 3.63
CA TYR A 60 1.43 12.38 2.68
C TYR A 60 1.01 12.86 1.30
N GLU A 61 1.96 13.16 0.42
CA GLU A 61 1.69 13.34 -1.01
C GLU A 61 1.22 11.99 -1.59
N PRO A 62 -0.03 11.88 -2.07
CA PRO A 62 -0.55 10.63 -2.58
C PRO A 62 -0.16 10.46 -4.06
N PHE A 63 -0.19 9.22 -4.56
CA PHE A 63 -0.34 9.00 -5.99
C PHE A 63 -1.72 9.51 -6.43
N ASP A 64 -1.73 10.28 -7.51
CA ASP A 64 -2.93 10.91 -8.08
C ASP A 64 -3.06 10.70 -9.59
N ASP A 65 -2.23 9.83 -10.17
CA ASP A 65 -2.35 9.37 -11.54
C ASP A 65 -2.94 7.94 -11.60
N PRO A 66 -3.82 7.63 -12.57
CA PRO A 66 -4.54 6.36 -12.60
C PRO A 66 -3.65 5.11 -12.67
N GLU A 67 -2.54 5.18 -13.41
CA GLU A 67 -1.64 4.04 -13.60
C GLU A 67 -0.95 3.67 -12.29
N MET A 68 -0.38 4.66 -11.59
CA MET A 68 0.32 4.43 -10.35
C MET A 68 -0.63 4.02 -9.22
N VAL A 69 -1.84 4.57 -9.17
CA VAL A 69 -2.89 4.14 -8.22
C VAL A 69 -3.26 2.68 -8.45
N GLU A 70 -3.44 2.26 -9.71
CA GLU A 70 -3.70 0.85 -10.04
C GLU A 70 -2.54 -0.06 -9.66
N GLN A 71 -1.31 0.32 -10.01
CA GLN A 71 -0.11 -0.48 -9.70
C GLN A 71 0.10 -0.61 -8.18
N ALA A 72 -0.08 0.47 -7.42
CA ALA A 72 0.04 0.46 -5.96
C ALA A 72 -1.03 -0.43 -5.30
N LEU A 73 -2.28 -0.35 -5.78
CA LEU A 73 -3.37 -1.20 -5.33
C LEU A 73 -3.06 -2.68 -5.61
N ARG A 74 -2.72 -2.99 -6.87
CA ARG A 74 -2.45 -4.36 -7.32
C ARG A 74 -1.28 -4.96 -6.54
N PHE A 75 -0.20 -4.21 -6.34
CA PHE A 75 0.96 -4.67 -5.56
C PHE A 75 0.55 -5.08 -4.14
N ASN A 76 -0.15 -4.20 -3.42
CA ASN A 76 -0.53 -4.44 -2.04
C ASN A 76 -1.53 -5.60 -1.90
N LEU A 77 -2.56 -5.66 -2.75
CA LEU A 77 -3.57 -6.73 -2.71
C LEU A 77 -3.07 -8.07 -3.28
N SER A 78 -1.85 -8.11 -3.84
CA SER A 78 -1.17 -9.38 -4.17
C SER A 78 -0.47 -10.01 -2.98
N GLN A 79 -0.33 -9.27 -1.88
CA GLN A 79 0.19 -9.80 -0.62
C GLN A 79 -0.94 -10.51 0.14
N PRO A 80 -0.64 -11.40 1.10
CA PRO A 80 -1.65 -12.11 1.89
C PRO A 80 -2.32 -11.19 2.92
N ILE A 81 -3.01 -10.15 2.43
CA ILE A 81 -3.77 -9.19 3.22
C ILE A 81 -5.27 -9.27 2.92
N THR A 82 -6.12 -8.81 3.85
CA THR A 82 -7.57 -8.76 3.67
C THR A 82 -8.02 -7.53 2.88
N GLY A 83 -7.39 -6.38 3.07
CA GLY A 83 -7.79 -5.17 2.37
C GLY A 83 -6.87 -3.98 2.53
N VAL A 84 -7.07 -2.99 1.67
CA VAL A 84 -6.39 -1.69 1.69
C VAL A 84 -7.35 -0.60 2.16
N ILE A 85 -6.88 0.29 3.02
CA ILE A 85 -7.62 1.48 3.42
C ILE A 85 -7.39 2.58 2.38
N ASN A 86 -8.44 3.31 1.99
CA ASN A 86 -8.35 4.41 1.03
C ASN A 86 -7.43 5.55 1.53
N ALA A 87 -7.09 6.49 0.63
CA ALA A 87 -6.12 7.55 0.91
C ALA A 87 -6.56 8.56 1.99
N GLY A 88 -7.86 8.62 2.34
CA GLY A 88 -8.40 9.60 3.29
C GLY A 88 -8.82 10.93 2.64
N ASP A 89 -8.85 11.01 1.31
CA ASP A 89 -9.38 12.15 0.56
C ASP A 89 -10.42 11.67 -0.47
N ALA A 90 -11.62 12.26 -0.43
CA ALA A 90 -12.75 11.85 -1.26
C ALA A 90 -12.49 12.04 -2.77
N ARG A 91 -11.60 12.95 -3.16
CA ARG A 91 -11.26 13.22 -4.57
C ARG A 91 -10.50 12.07 -5.21
N LEU A 92 -9.79 11.26 -4.42
CA LEU A 92 -9.05 10.09 -4.89
C LEU A 92 -9.94 8.83 -4.99
N LEU A 93 -11.10 8.82 -4.31
CA LEU A 93 -11.97 7.64 -4.25
C LEU A 93 -12.44 7.11 -5.61
N PRO A 94 -12.88 7.95 -6.59
CA PRO A 94 -13.33 7.43 -7.88
C PRO A 94 -12.23 6.63 -8.60
N MET A 95 -10.98 7.11 -8.55
CA MET A 95 -9.84 6.44 -9.17
C MET A 95 -9.47 5.14 -8.46
N ILE A 96 -9.50 5.15 -7.11
CA ILE A 96 -9.26 3.96 -6.30
C ILE A 96 -10.30 2.87 -6.57
N LEU A 97 -11.58 3.24 -6.66
CA LEU A 97 -12.67 2.30 -6.91
C LEU A 97 -12.60 1.72 -8.33
N ASP A 98 -12.32 2.55 -9.35
CA ASP A 98 -12.11 2.08 -10.72
C ASP A 98 -10.96 1.06 -10.81
N ALA A 99 -9.83 1.34 -10.16
CA ALA A 99 -8.71 0.40 -10.09
C ALA A 99 -9.09 -0.91 -9.37
N ALA A 100 -9.90 -0.83 -8.31
CA ALA A 100 -10.35 -1.99 -7.55
C ALA A 100 -11.30 -2.89 -8.34
N GLU A 101 -12.20 -2.32 -9.15
CA GLU A 101 -13.09 -3.09 -10.04
C GLU A 101 -12.31 -3.87 -11.10
N ARG A 102 -11.14 -3.36 -11.51
CA ARG A 102 -10.27 -3.96 -12.53
C ARG A 102 -9.16 -4.82 -11.92
N PHE A 103 -9.13 -5.01 -10.61
CA PHE A 103 -8.04 -5.67 -9.91
C PHE A 103 -7.76 -7.08 -10.43
N ARG A 104 -6.47 -7.33 -10.70
CA ARG A 104 -5.88 -8.65 -10.86
C ARG A 104 -4.59 -8.68 -10.04
N PRO A 105 -4.29 -9.78 -9.32
CA PRO A 105 -3.01 -9.95 -8.65
C PRO A 105 -1.85 -9.74 -9.63
N MET A 106 -0.75 -9.20 -9.13
CA MET A 106 0.51 -9.10 -9.85
C MET A 106 1.24 -10.43 -9.82
N ASP A 107 1.83 -10.81 -10.95
CA ASP A 107 2.83 -11.87 -10.98
C ASP A 107 4.18 -11.40 -10.42
N ASP A 108 5.14 -12.33 -10.31
CA ASP A 108 6.46 -12.03 -9.75
C ASP A 108 7.24 -10.99 -10.58
N ALA A 109 7.04 -10.95 -11.90
CA ALA A 109 7.72 -10.01 -12.78
C ALA A 109 7.16 -8.60 -12.63
N GLU A 110 5.84 -8.46 -12.55
CA GLU A 110 5.14 -7.21 -12.26
C GLU A 110 5.53 -6.66 -10.88
N GLN A 111 5.58 -7.53 -9.85
CA GLN A 111 6.04 -7.13 -8.52
C GLN A 111 7.51 -6.69 -8.52
N ALA A 112 8.39 -7.38 -9.23
CA ALA A 112 9.78 -7.00 -9.35
C ALA A 112 9.95 -5.64 -10.06
N ALA A 113 9.18 -5.39 -11.13
CA ALA A 113 9.16 -4.10 -11.81
C ALA A 113 8.68 -2.98 -10.87
N MET A 114 7.64 -3.23 -10.08
CA MET A 114 7.14 -2.29 -9.09
C MET A 114 8.19 -1.95 -8.02
N LEU A 115 8.90 -2.95 -7.52
CA LEU A 115 9.96 -2.75 -6.52
C LEU A 115 11.16 -1.96 -7.08
N ALA A 116 11.45 -2.07 -8.38
CA ALA A 116 12.48 -1.24 -9.00
C ALA A 116 12.14 0.26 -8.94
N ARG A 117 10.83 0.61 -8.99
CA ARG A 117 10.33 1.97 -8.87
C ARG A 117 10.34 2.53 -7.45
N ALA A 118 10.57 1.69 -6.42
CA ALA A 118 10.60 2.13 -5.02
C ALA A 118 11.61 3.27 -4.78
N ARG A 119 12.70 3.31 -5.56
CA ARG A 119 13.74 4.34 -5.48
C ARG A 119 13.31 5.71 -6.02
N GLU A 120 12.21 5.78 -6.75
CA GLU A 120 11.64 7.03 -7.29
C GLU A 120 10.84 7.79 -6.23
N CYS A 121 10.51 7.13 -5.11
CA CYS A 121 9.69 7.68 -4.04
C CYS A 121 10.55 8.05 -2.82
N GLU A 122 10.11 9.06 -2.09
CA GLU A 122 10.74 9.44 -0.83
C GLU A 122 10.03 8.74 0.34
N PRO A 123 10.74 8.01 1.21
CA PRO A 123 10.13 7.35 2.36
C PRO A 123 9.43 8.34 3.29
N LEU A 124 8.28 7.95 3.84
CA LEU A 124 7.62 8.74 4.88
C LEU A 124 8.46 8.76 6.16
N PRO A 125 8.53 9.91 6.87
CA PRO A 125 9.17 9.97 8.18
C PRO A 125 8.40 9.11 9.21
N TYR A 126 9.14 8.48 10.12
CA TYR A 126 8.63 7.71 11.25
C TYR A 126 8.29 8.59 12.45
#